data_AF-A0A368FGD0-F1
#
_entry.id   AF-A0A368FGD0-F1
#
_cell.length_a   1.000
_cell.length_b   1.000
_cell.length_c   1.000
_cell.angle_alpha   90.00
_cell.angle_beta   90.00
_cell.angle_gamma   90.00
#
_symmetry.space_group_name_H-M   'P 1'
#
loop_
_entity.id
_entity.type
_entity.pdbx_description
1 polymer ?
#
loop_
_entity_poly.entity_id
_entity_poly.type
_entity_poly.pdbx_seq_one_letter_code
_entity_poly.pdbx_strand_id
1 'polypeptide(L)'
;MAYSVDRSFCPSRCSERGVCFLVDGSYGCLCYDVDVAAEDCSTIFTTTAELNEEVDWTQFWSIWAAVILACIVLCGMVSLVVWHVRRRCRRVRLVVVSEDERGDARRCEAVPAAPPNDL
;
A
#
# COMPACT_ATOMS: atom_id res chain seq x y z
N MET A 1 -40.73 -40.31 -2.33
CA MET A 1 -40.88 -40.68 -3.77
C MET A 1 -40.98 -39.39 -4.58
N ALA A 2 -40.23 -39.26 -5.67
CA ALA A 2 -40.20 -38.04 -6.47
C ALA A 2 -41.01 -38.26 -7.76
N TYR A 3 -41.91 -37.34 -8.10
CA TYR A 3 -42.58 -37.35 -9.40
C TYR A 3 -42.72 -35.94 -9.96
N SER A 4 -42.64 -35.83 -11.29
CA SER A 4 -42.86 -34.57 -11.99
C SER A 4 -44.33 -34.18 -11.96
N VAL A 5 -44.60 -32.91 -11.74
CA VAL A 5 -45.96 -32.32 -11.78
C VAL A 5 -45.99 -31.16 -12.77
N ASP A 6 -47.18 -30.62 -13.01
CA ASP A 6 -47.31 -29.42 -13.82
C ASP A 6 -46.55 -28.24 -13.19
N ARG A 7 -45.96 -27.38 -14.02
CA ARG A 7 -45.13 -26.27 -13.55
C ARG A 7 -45.92 -25.25 -12.72
N SER A 8 -47.23 -25.16 -12.90
CA SER A 8 -48.10 -24.27 -12.13
C SER A 8 -48.11 -24.52 -10.62
N PHE A 9 -47.67 -25.71 -10.17
CA PHE A 9 -47.57 -26.03 -8.75
C PHE A 9 -46.27 -25.52 -8.08
N CYS A 10 -45.24 -25.20 -8.86
CA CYS A 10 -43.98 -24.67 -8.34
C CYS A 10 -43.96 -23.13 -8.35
N PRO A 11 -43.20 -22.51 -7.43
CA PRO A 11 -42.98 -21.07 -7.43
C PRO A 11 -42.41 -20.62 -8.78
N SER A 12 -42.91 -19.48 -9.27
CA SER A 12 -42.50 -18.87 -10.55
C SER A 12 -42.57 -19.80 -11.77
N ARG A 13 -43.29 -20.94 -11.69
CA ARG A 13 -43.30 -22.00 -12.72
C ARG A 13 -41.88 -22.46 -13.11
N CYS A 14 -40.95 -22.46 -12.14
CA CYS A 14 -39.51 -22.68 -12.35
C CYS A 14 -38.93 -21.81 -13.48
N SER A 15 -39.41 -20.55 -13.59
CA SER A 15 -39.05 -19.57 -14.63
C SER A 15 -39.15 -20.10 -16.07
N GLU A 16 -39.99 -21.12 -16.30
CA GLU A 16 -40.07 -21.89 -17.55
C GLU A 16 -38.74 -22.54 -18.00
N ARG A 17 -37.74 -22.59 -17.12
CA ARG A 17 -36.38 -23.10 -17.34
C ARG A 17 -36.07 -24.38 -16.56
N GLY A 18 -37.11 -25.07 -16.12
CA GLY A 18 -36.97 -26.29 -15.35
C GLY A 18 -38.20 -27.19 -15.34
N VAL A 19 -38.09 -28.24 -14.54
CA VAL A 19 -39.16 -29.20 -14.24
C VAL A 19 -39.57 -29.04 -12.78
N CYS A 20 -40.88 -28.98 -12.53
CA CYS A 20 -41.42 -29.00 -11.18
C CYS A 20 -41.58 -30.45 -10.71
N PHE A 21 -41.08 -30.77 -9.52
CA PHE A 21 -41.22 -32.08 -8.91
C PHE A 21 -41.82 -31.97 -7.50
N LEU A 22 -42.61 -32.98 -7.11
CA LEU A 22 -43.04 -33.14 -5.72
C LEU A 22 -42.15 -34.19 -5.05
N VAL A 23 -41.47 -33.80 -3.98
CA VAL A 23 -40.67 -34.68 -3.11
C VAL A 23 -41.13 -34.49 -1.67
N ASP A 24 -41.57 -35.59 -1.06
CA ASP A 24 -41.95 -35.68 0.36
C ASP A 24 -42.93 -34.58 0.82
N GLY A 25 -43.86 -34.21 -0.07
CA GLY A 25 -44.91 -33.20 0.19
C GLY A 25 -44.49 -31.75 -0.11
N SER A 26 -43.27 -31.53 -0.58
CA SER A 26 -42.76 -30.22 -0.98
C SER A 26 -42.54 -30.12 -2.50
N TYR A 27 -42.85 -28.96 -3.07
CA TYR A 27 -42.61 -28.66 -4.49
C TYR A 27 -41.22 -28.05 -4.66
N GLY A 28 -40.45 -28.59 -5.59
CA GLY A 28 -39.11 -28.10 -5.92
C GLY A 28 -38.90 -27.98 -7.43
N CYS A 29 -37.98 -27.11 -7.83
CA CYS A 29 -37.58 -26.91 -9.21
C CYS A 29 -36.27 -27.61 -9.50
N LEU A 30 -36.22 -28.35 -10.62
CA LEU A 30 -34.99 -28.87 -11.20
C LEU A 30 -34.66 -28.05 -12.45
N CYS A 31 -33.56 -27.31 -12.42
CA CYS A 31 -33.17 -26.40 -13.48
C CYS A 31 -32.39 -27.10 -14.59
N TYR A 32 -32.60 -26.66 -15.83
CA TYR A 32 -31.83 -27.17 -16.99
C TYR A 32 -30.45 -26.51 -17.09
N ASP A 33 -30.36 -25.25 -16.70
CA ASP A 33 -29.13 -24.46 -16.72
C ASP A 33 -28.42 -24.55 -15.37
N VAL A 34 -27.09 -24.35 -15.38
CA VAL A 34 -26.25 -24.35 -14.17
C VAL A 34 -26.08 -22.96 -13.55
N ASP A 35 -26.27 -21.90 -14.33
CA ASP A 35 -26.08 -20.49 -13.92
C ASP A 35 -27.41 -19.81 -13.54
N VAL A 36 -28.29 -20.53 -12.87
CA VAL A 36 -29.61 -20.06 -12.43
C VAL A 36 -29.84 -20.36 -10.95
N ALA A 37 -30.74 -19.62 -10.33
CA ALA A 37 -31.08 -19.84 -8.93
C ALA A 37 -31.67 -21.24 -8.76
N ALA A 38 -31.13 -22.03 -7.81
CA ALA A 38 -31.55 -23.42 -7.60
C ALA A 38 -33.01 -23.56 -7.14
N GLU A 39 -33.60 -22.49 -6.60
CA GLU A 39 -34.94 -22.50 -6.03
C GLU A 39 -36.04 -22.37 -7.10
N ASP A 40 -35.83 -21.54 -8.13
CA ASP A 40 -36.85 -21.17 -9.11
C ASP A 40 -36.35 -21.06 -10.56
N CYS A 41 -35.10 -21.44 -10.80
CA CYS A 41 -34.42 -21.38 -12.10
C CYS A 41 -34.42 -19.98 -12.73
N SER A 42 -34.57 -18.94 -11.90
CA SER A 42 -34.46 -17.57 -12.35
C SER A 42 -33.01 -17.23 -12.69
N THR A 43 -32.82 -16.30 -13.62
CA THR A 43 -31.48 -15.81 -13.98
C THR A 43 -30.84 -15.20 -12.74
N ILE A 44 -29.66 -15.68 -12.36
CA ILE A 44 -28.85 -15.03 -11.33
C ILE A 44 -28.32 -13.73 -11.95
N PHE A 45 -28.92 -12.61 -11.57
CA PHE A 45 -28.33 -11.31 -11.84
C PHE A 45 -27.20 -11.10 -10.84
N THR A 46 -25.99 -11.54 -11.20
CA THR A 46 -24.79 -10.93 -10.63
C THR A 46 -24.70 -9.53 -11.22
N THR A 47 -25.25 -8.55 -10.53
CA THR A 47 -24.77 -7.18 -10.66
C THR A 47 -23.30 -7.24 -10.28
N THR A 48 -22.42 -7.21 -11.27
CA THR A 48 -21.12 -6.60 -11.07
C THR A 48 -21.45 -5.20 -10.62
N ALA A 49 -21.42 -4.96 -9.31
CA ALA A 49 -21.22 -3.61 -8.85
C ALA A 49 -19.95 -3.19 -9.57
N GLU A 50 -20.08 -2.32 -10.57
CA GLU A 50 -18.98 -1.47 -10.94
C GLU A 50 -18.63 -0.81 -9.62
N LEU A 51 -17.56 -1.30 -8.99
CA LEU A 51 -16.86 -0.53 -8.01
C LEU A 51 -16.46 0.72 -8.78
N ASN A 52 -17.31 1.74 -8.77
CA ASN A 52 -16.86 3.09 -8.54
C ASN A 52 -16.14 3.05 -7.19
N GLU A 53 -14.98 2.38 -7.15
CA GLU A 53 -13.90 2.80 -6.29
C GLU A 53 -13.66 4.24 -6.74
N GLU A 54 -14.35 5.17 -6.08
CA GLU A 54 -13.81 6.48 -5.82
C GLU A 54 -12.46 6.19 -5.16
N VAL A 55 -11.44 6.00 -6.00
CA VAL A 55 -10.06 5.91 -5.55
C VAL A 55 -9.88 7.16 -4.72
N ASP A 56 -9.79 7.00 -3.41
CA ASP A 56 -9.66 8.10 -2.46
C ASP A 56 -8.31 8.77 -2.74
N TRP A 57 -8.31 9.71 -3.69
CA TRP A 57 -7.14 10.50 -4.10
C TRP A 57 -6.51 11.22 -2.91
N THR A 58 -7.29 11.43 -1.86
CA THR A 58 -6.94 11.93 -0.53
C THR A 58 -5.95 11.01 0.21
N GLN A 59 -6.08 9.69 0.09
CA GLN A 59 -5.19 8.74 0.75
C GLN A 59 -3.80 8.70 0.08
N PHE A 60 -3.75 8.76 -1.25
CA PHE A 60 -2.49 8.93 -1.98
C PHE A 60 -1.79 10.23 -1.60
N TRP A 61 -2.52 11.36 -1.57
CA TRP A 61 -1.98 12.65 -1.15
C TRP A 61 -1.41 12.63 0.28
N SER A 62 -2.05 11.91 1.19
CA SER A 62 -1.61 11.80 2.59
C SER A 62 -0.27 11.08 2.71
N ILE A 63 -0.08 10.00 1.96
CA ILE A 63 1.17 9.23 1.95
C ILE A 63 2.29 10.08 1.35
N TRP A 64 2.05 10.73 0.20
CA TRP A 64 3.03 11.61 -0.42
C TRP A 64 3.40 12.80 0.46
N ALA A 65 2.42 13.43 1.13
CA ALA A 65 2.66 14.51 2.08
C ALA A 65 3.55 14.05 3.26
N ALA A 66 3.30 12.86 3.81
CA ALA A 66 4.11 12.30 4.89
C ALA A 66 5.57 12.05 4.45
N VAL A 67 5.77 11.51 3.24
CA VAL A 67 7.11 11.26 2.69
C VAL A 67 7.87 12.58 2.47
N ILE A 68 7.21 13.60 1.90
CA ILE A 68 7.82 14.91 1.67
C ILE A 68 8.22 15.56 3.01
N LEU A 69 7.36 15.52 4.01
CA LEU A 69 7.67 16.04 5.35
C LEU A 69 8.87 15.33 5.98
N ALA A 70 8.93 14.00 5.89
CA ALA A 70 10.07 13.23 6.39
C ALA A 70 11.39 13.62 5.68
N CYS A 71 11.35 13.80 4.36
CA CYS A 71 12.51 14.26 3.58
C CYS A 71 12.97 15.66 4.02
N ILE A 72 12.05 16.61 4.24
CA ILE A 72 12.39 17.96 4.70
C ILE A 72 13.08 17.92 6.06
N VAL A 73 12.55 17.12 7.00
CA VAL A 73 13.13 16.98 8.34
C VAL A 73 14.54 16.39 8.27
N LEU A 74 14.74 15.33 7.49
CA LEU A 74 16.06 14.70 7.32
C LEU A 74 17.07 15.66 6.70
N CYS A 75 16.70 16.34 5.61
CA CYS A 75 17.55 17.35 4.96
C CYS A 75 17.88 18.52 5.90
N GLY A 76 16.91 18.97 6.70
CA GLY A 76 17.09 20.00 7.71
C GLY A 76 18.10 19.59 8.79
N MET A 77 17.99 18.37 9.30
CA MET A 77 18.91 17.83 10.30
C MET A 77 20.34 17.72 9.77
N VAL A 78 20.52 17.18 8.55
CA VAL A 78 21.84 17.10 7.91
C VAL A 78 22.42 18.50 7.70
N SER A 79 21.61 19.44 7.21
CA SER A 79 22.03 20.83 6.99
C SER A 79 22.43 21.52 8.30
N LEU A 80 21.70 21.30 9.39
CA LEU A 80 22.03 21.82 10.72
C LEU A 80 23.35 21.24 11.25
N VAL A 81 23.56 19.93 11.10
CA VAL A 81 24.82 19.29 11.51
C VAL A 81 25.99 19.84 10.71
N VAL A 82 25.87 19.92 9.38
CA VAL A 82 26.91 20.49 8.51
C VAL A 82 27.17 21.96 8.86
N TRP A 83 26.12 22.74 9.09
CA TRP A 83 26.23 24.14 9.49
C TRP A 83 26.92 24.27 10.86
N HIS A 84 26.56 23.44 11.82
CA HIS A 84 27.14 23.45 13.17
C HIS A 84 28.61 23.03 13.15
N VAL A 85 28.98 22.00 12.39
CA VAL A 85 30.37 21.59 12.17
C VAL A 85 31.15 22.71 11.49
N ARG A 86 30.63 23.29 10.40
CA ARG A 86 31.28 24.43 9.72
C ARG A 86 31.42 25.63 10.65
N ARG A 87 30.43 25.91 11.50
CA ARG A 87 30.46 27.01 12.48
C ARG A 87 31.50 26.75 13.57
N ARG A 88 31.60 25.52 14.09
CA ARG A 88 32.66 25.15 15.05
C ARG A 88 34.03 25.17 14.40
N CYS A 89 34.21 24.60 13.22
CA CYS A 89 35.48 24.67 12.49
C CYS A 89 35.87 26.11 12.15
N ARG A 90 34.92 26.98 11.78
CA ARG A 90 35.18 28.41 11.58
C ARG A 90 35.56 29.10 12.89
N ARG A 91 34.87 28.82 14.01
CA ARG A 91 35.23 29.40 15.31
C ARG A 91 36.58 28.92 15.80
N VAL A 92 36.89 27.63 15.68
CA VAL A 92 38.20 27.07 16.05
C VAL A 92 39.28 27.62 15.12
N ARG A 93 39.07 27.69 13.80
CA ARG A 93 40.02 28.38 12.90
C ARG A 93 40.21 29.85 13.26
N LEU A 94 39.16 30.57 13.63
CA LEU A 94 39.29 31.99 14.03
C LEU A 94 40.05 32.14 15.36
N VAL A 95 39.83 31.25 16.33
CA VAL A 95 40.57 31.25 17.60
C VAL A 95 42.03 30.86 17.37
N VAL A 96 42.30 29.82 16.58
CA VAL A 96 43.67 29.40 16.23
C VAL A 96 44.38 30.50 15.42
N VAL A 97 43.73 31.13 14.44
CA VAL A 97 44.32 32.26 13.69
C VAL A 97 44.60 33.47 14.56
N SER A 98 43.80 33.71 15.63
CA SER A 98 44.12 34.78 16.59
C SER A 98 45.30 34.46 17.50
N GLU A 99 45.65 33.17 17.68
CA GLU A 99 46.83 32.74 18.43
C GLU A 99 48.09 32.61 17.55
N ASP A 100 47.92 32.44 16.23
CA ASP A 100 49.01 32.17 15.28
C ASP A 100 49.76 33.40 14.73
N GLU A 101 49.38 34.64 15.11
CA GLU A 101 50.23 35.81 14.81
C GLU A 101 51.56 35.82 15.59
N ARG A 102 51.85 34.79 16.39
CA ARG A 102 53.14 34.64 17.10
C ARG A 102 53.97 33.41 16.77
N GLY A 103 53.62 32.63 15.76
CA GLY A 103 54.57 31.78 15.07
C GLY A 103 54.18 30.32 14.90
N ASP A 104 54.43 29.87 13.68
CA ASP A 104 54.54 28.50 13.19
C ASP A 104 53.26 27.87 12.62
N ALA A 105 53.02 28.22 11.34
CA ALA A 105 52.03 27.63 10.46
C ALA A 105 52.20 26.10 10.31
N ARG A 106 51.59 25.32 11.20
CA ARG A 106 51.38 23.88 10.97
C ARG A 106 50.02 23.62 10.31
N ARG A 107 50.11 23.69 8.99
CA ARG A 107 49.24 23.09 7.97
C ARG A 107 48.67 21.74 8.46
N CYS A 108 47.35 21.60 8.48
CA CYS A 108 46.70 20.30 8.64
C CYS A 108 46.90 19.48 7.35
N GLU A 109 48.03 18.79 7.25
CA GLU A 109 48.30 17.79 6.22
C GLU A 109 47.80 16.43 6.73
N ALA A 110 46.82 15.84 6.05
CA ALA A 110 46.37 14.49 6.31
C ALA A 110 47.43 13.51 5.79
N VAL A 111 48.30 13.04 6.67
CA VAL A 111 49.29 11.99 6.35
C VAL A 111 48.62 10.61 6.54
N PRO A 112 48.49 9.77 5.50
CA PRO A 112 48.06 8.40 5.67
C PRO A 112 49.16 7.58 6.36
N ALA A 113 48.79 6.81 7.39
CA ALA A 113 49.70 5.97 8.15
C ALA A 113 50.26 4.83 7.28
N ALA A 114 51.57 4.82 7.06
CA ALA A 114 52.29 3.64 6.60
C ALA A 114 52.63 2.73 7.80
N PRO A 115 52.55 1.39 7.65
CA PRO A 115 52.78 0.46 8.76
C PRO A 115 54.26 0.40 9.17
N PRO A 116 54.56 0.01 10.43
CA PRO A 116 55.89 0.09 11.01
C PRO A 116 56.88 -0.96 10.48
N ASN A 117 58.13 -0.54 10.51
CA ASN A 117 59.39 -1.16 10.07
C ASN A 117 59.67 -2.57 10.61
N ASP A 118 60.63 -3.28 10.02
CA ASP A 118 61.96 -3.49 10.64
C ASP A 118 62.87 -4.38 9.77
N LEU A 119 64.14 -3.92 9.66
CA LEU A 119 65.36 -4.59 9.16
C LEU A 119 65.47 -5.05 7.70
#